data_AF-A0A1H8FDS1-F1
#
_entry.id   AF-A0A1H8FDS1-F1
#
_cell.length_a   1.000
_cell.length_b   1.000
_cell.length_c   1.000
_cell.angle_alpha   90.00
_cell.angle_beta   90.00
_cell.angle_gamma   90.00
#
_symmetry.space_group_name_H-M   'P 1'
#
loop_
_entity.id
_entity.type
_entity.pdbx_description
1 polymer ?
#
loop_
_entity_poly.entity_id
_entity_poly.type
_entity_poly.pdbx_seq_one_letter_code
_entity_poly.pdbx_strand_id
1 'polypeptide(L)'
;MKLGVFMVLFGQKSLEEALDYIAASGLDAVEIGTGGYPGTAHCNADQLLENESDLKRFKQAVESRGLEISALSCHGNPLHPNKEIAAAGRL
;
A
#
# COMPACT_ATOMS: atom_id res chain seq x y z
N MET A 1 2.82 16.39 -15.16
CA MET A 1 2.19 16.23 -13.83
C MET A 1 1.88 14.75 -13.67
N LYS A 2 2.22 14.12 -12.54
CA LYS A 2 2.00 12.68 -12.32
C LYS A 2 0.59 12.42 -11.81
N LEU A 3 -0.05 11.36 -12.28
CA LEU A 3 -1.34 10.86 -11.79
C LEU A 3 -1.13 9.65 -10.88
N GLY A 4 -1.66 9.71 -9.65
CA GLY A 4 -1.56 8.63 -8.68
C GLY A 4 -2.91 8.02 -8.32
N VAL A 5 -2.90 6.79 -7.81
CA VAL A 5 -4.10 6.12 -7.28
C VAL A 5 -3.85 5.53 -5.89
N PHE A 6 -4.89 5.58 -5.06
CA PHE A 6 -4.95 4.86 -3.80
C PHE A 6 -5.24 3.38 -4.05
N MET A 7 -4.21 2.54 -3.94
CA MET A 7 -4.23 1.15 -4.42
C MET A 7 -5.06 0.20 -3.55
N VAL A 8 -5.49 0.63 -2.36
CA VAL A 8 -6.33 -0.17 -1.45
C VAL A 8 -7.65 -0.62 -2.11
N LEU A 9 -8.13 0.12 -3.12
CA LEU A 9 -9.30 -0.25 -3.92
C LEU A 9 -9.14 -1.59 -4.67
N PHE A 10 -7.90 -2.08 -4.84
CA PHE A 10 -7.57 -3.32 -5.54
C PHE A 10 -7.26 -4.48 -4.59
N GLY A 11 -7.65 -4.43 -3.31
CA GLY A 11 -7.29 -5.42 -2.29
C GLY A 11 -7.70 -6.88 -2.58
N GLN A 12 -8.55 -7.10 -3.59
CA GLN A 12 -8.98 -8.43 -4.06
C GLN A 12 -8.10 -8.98 -5.19
N LYS A 13 -7.14 -8.21 -5.69
CA LYS A 13 -6.16 -8.60 -6.70
C LYS A 13 -4.82 -8.90 -6.05
N SER A 14 -4.00 -9.74 -6.68
CA SER A 14 -2.58 -9.81 -6.29
C SER A 14 -1.88 -8.46 -6.51
N LEU A 15 -0.71 -8.29 -5.91
CA LEU A 15 0.13 -7.10 -6.11
C LEU A 15 0.39 -6.88 -7.61
N GLU A 16 0.81 -7.92 -8.31
CA GLU A 16 1.17 -7.87 -9.72
C GLU A 16 -0.03 -7.52 -10.60
N GLU A 17 -1.18 -8.16 -10.37
CA GLU A 17 -2.42 -7.88 -11.12
C GLU A 17 -2.91 -6.44 -10.91
N ALA A 18 -2.79 -5.91 -9.70
CA ALA A 18 -3.14 -4.53 -9.39
C ALA A 18 -2.20 -3.56 -10.11
N LEU A 19 -0.88 -3.77 -10.02
CA LEU A 19 0.11 -2.91 -10.65
C LEU A 19 0.03 -2.95 -12.19
N ASP A 20 -0.20 -4.13 -12.77
CA ASP A 20 -0.41 -4.28 -14.23
C ASP A 20 -1.62 -3.47 -14.70
N TYR A 21 -2.73 -3.57 -13.97
CA TYR A 21 -3.95 -2.82 -14.30
C TYR A 21 -3.75 -1.30 -14.16
N ILE A 22 -3.07 -0.86 -13.10
CA ILE A 22 -2.79 0.56 -12.82
C ILE A 22 -1.90 1.16 -13.92
N ALA A 23 -0.81 0.47 -14.27
CA ALA A 23 0.09 0.91 -15.34
C ALA A 23 -0.64 0.94 -16.69
N ALA A 24 -1.42 -0.09 -17.01
CA ALA A 24 -2.23 -0.14 -18.24
C ALA A 24 -3.30 0.96 -18.31
N SER A 25 -3.74 1.47 -17.16
CA SER A 25 -4.69 2.60 -17.06
C SER A 25 -4.02 3.97 -17.28
N GLY A 26 -2.69 4.02 -17.49
CA GLY A 26 -1.95 5.25 -17.76
C GLY A 26 -1.63 6.07 -16.50
N LEU A 27 -1.58 5.43 -15.33
CA LEU A 27 -1.20 6.07 -14.08
C LEU A 27 0.31 5.99 -13.84
N ASP A 28 0.84 6.95 -13.07
CA ASP A 28 2.27 7.11 -12.83
C ASP A 28 2.69 6.67 -11.42
N ALA A 29 1.76 6.69 -10.45
CA ALA A 29 2.08 6.47 -9.04
C ALA A 29 1.02 5.70 -8.26
N VAL A 30 1.45 5.06 -7.17
CA VAL A 30 0.61 4.29 -6.26
C VAL A 30 0.82 4.73 -4.81
N GLU A 31 -0.29 4.90 -4.09
CA GLU A 31 -0.33 4.95 -2.64
C GLU A 31 -0.78 3.58 -2.12
N ILE A 32 0.05 2.93 -1.30
CA ILE A 32 -0.14 1.53 -0.90
C ILE A 32 -0.47 1.46 0.60
N GLY A 33 -1.46 0.63 0.96
CA GLY A 33 -1.80 0.34 2.36
C GLY A 33 -0.72 -0.48 3.04
N THR A 34 -0.28 -0.02 4.21
CA THR A 34 0.78 -0.67 5.02
C THR A 34 0.36 -0.95 6.46
N GLY A 35 -0.94 -0.91 6.77
CA GLY A 35 -1.46 -1.11 8.11
C GLY A 35 -2.71 -0.27 8.41
N GLY A 36 -3.18 -0.32 9.66
CA GLY A 36 -4.38 0.39 10.09
C GLY A 36 -5.63 0.01 9.29
N TYR A 37 -6.51 0.97 9.02
CA TYR A 37 -7.71 0.77 8.21
C TYR A 37 -7.41 0.39 6.74
N PRO A 38 -6.38 0.94 6.07
CA PRO A 38 -5.94 0.47 4.75
C PRO A 38 -5.59 -1.03 4.70
N GLY A 39 -5.15 -1.61 5.82
CA GLY A 39 -4.67 -2.99 5.88
C GLY A 39 -3.33 -3.18 5.17
N THR A 40 -2.93 -4.44 4.97
CA THR A 40 -1.60 -4.84 4.47
C THR A 40 -1.66 -5.73 3.23
N ALA A 41 -2.78 -5.73 2.50
CA ALA A 41 -3.06 -6.68 1.42
C ALA A 41 -1.95 -6.79 0.36
N HIS A 42 -1.29 -5.66 0.04
CA HIS A 42 -0.22 -5.61 -0.95
C HIS A 42 1.15 -5.27 -0.36
N CYS A 43 1.19 -4.75 0.86
CA CYS A 43 2.43 -4.36 1.53
C CYS A 43 2.29 -4.64 3.03
N ASN A 44 2.87 -5.76 3.46
CA ASN A 44 3.07 -6.06 4.87
C ASN A 44 4.47 -5.59 5.28
N ALA A 45 4.54 -4.42 5.92
CA ALA A 45 5.81 -3.78 6.25
C ALA A 45 6.68 -4.65 7.17
N ASP A 46 6.09 -5.31 8.17
CA ASP A 46 6.84 -6.16 9.11
C ASP A 46 7.55 -7.30 8.37
N GLN A 47 6.84 -8.00 7.49
CA GLN A 47 7.42 -9.09 6.69
C GLN A 47 8.49 -8.59 5.71
N LEU A 48 8.28 -7.44 5.06
CA LEU A 48 9.24 -6.89 4.10
C LEU A 48 10.52 -6.40 4.78
N LEU A 49 10.44 -5.89 6.00
CA LEU A 49 11.60 -5.39 6.74
C LEU A 49 12.46 -6.53 7.32
N GLU A 50 11.89 -7.72 7.52
CA GLU A 50 12.63 -8.91 7.96
C GLU A 50 13.50 -9.52 6.85
N ASN A 51 13.18 -9.26 5.56
CA ASN A 51 13.91 -9.84 4.43
C ASN A 51 14.20 -8.79 3.33
N GLU A 52 15.46 -8.35 3.25
CA GLU A 52 15.93 -7.37 2.26
C GLU A 52 15.66 -7.80 0.81
N SER A 53 15.72 -9.11 0.52
CA SER A 53 15.46 -9.61 -0.83
C SER A 53 13.99 -9.48 -1.24
N ASP A 54 13.06 -9.61 -0.29
CA ASP A 54 11.63 -9.44 -0.53
C ASP A 54 11.28 -7.96 -0.68
N LEU A 55 11.86 -7.08 0.14
CA LEU A 55 11.75 -5.63 -0.04
C LEU A 55 12.26 -5.18 -1.42
N LYS A 56 13.40 -5.72 -1.86
CA LYS A 56 13.94 -5.41 -3.19
C LYS A 56 13.01 -5.87 -4.30
N ARG A 57 12.46 -7.09 -4.20
CA ARG A 57 11.50 -7.63 -5.17
C ARG A 57 10.22 -6.79 -5.21
N PHE A 58 9.71 -6.38 -4.06
CA PHE A 58 8.54 -5.52 -3.94
C PHE A 58 8.76 -4.18 -4.67
N LYS A 59 9.87 -3.49 -4.40
CA LYS A 59 10.23 -2.24 -5.10
C LYS A 59 10.36 -2.44 -6.60
N GLN A 60 11.06 -3.50 -7.02
CA GLN A 60 11.22 -3.84 -8.44
C GLN A 60 9.89 -4.14 -9.14
N ALA A 61 8.93 -4.77 -8.45
CA ALA A 61 7.61 -5.04 -9.02
C ALA A 61 6.87 -3.74 -9.39
N VAL A 62 7.00 -2.70 -8.58
CA VAL A 62 6.43 -1.37 -8.86
C VAL A 62 7.24 -0.65 -9.96
N GLU A 63 8.55 -0.52 -9.78
CA GLU A 63 9.43 0.27 -10.66
C GLU A 63 9.50 -0.30 -12.09
N SER A 64 9.49 -1.63 -12.25
CA SER A 64 9.55 -2.28 -13.57
C SER A 64 8.35 -1.99 -14.47
N ARG A 65 7.25 -1.48 -13.90
CA ARG A 65 6.04 -1.04 -14.61
C ARG A 65 6.02 0.46 -14.87
N GLY A 66 7.10 1.17 -14.53
CA GLY A 66 7.19 2.63 -14.63
C GLY A 66 6.38 3.37 -13.55
N LEU A 67 5.92 2.67 -12.52
CA LEU A 67 5.17 3.24 -11.41
C LEU A 67 6.11 3.71 -10.30
N GLU A 68 5.69 4.75 -9.57
CA GLU A 68 6.35 5.26 -8.36
C GLU A 68 5.47 4.98 -7.12
N ILE A 69 6.10 4.64 -5.99
CA ILE A 69 5.40 4.64 -4.69
C ILE A 69 5.36 6.10 -4.19
N SER A 70 4.22 6.76 -4.31
CA SER A 70 4.07 8.16 -3.88
C SER A 70 3.83 8.31 -2.39
N ALA A 71 3.21 7.32 -1.75
CA ALA A 71 2.90 7.33 -0.34
C ALA A 71 2.67 5.92 0.23
N LEU A 72 2.88 5.79 1.54
CA LEU A 72 2.51 4.62 2.33
C LEU A 72 1.39 5.05 3.28
N SER A 73 0.28 4.35 3.22
CA SER A 73 -0.94 4.71 3.94
C SER A 73 -1.15 3.78 5.14
N CYS A 74 -1.18 4.39 6.32
CA CYS A 74 -1.39 3.70 7.59
C CYS A 74 -2.33 4.59 8.42
N HIS A 75 -3.63 4.47 8.18
CA HIS A 75 -4.63 5.36 8.77
C HIS A 75 -5.30 4.68 9.97
N GLY A 76 -5.61 5.45 11.01
CA GLY A 76 -6.36 5.00 12.17
C GLY A 76 -7.26 6.12 12.72
N ASN A 77 -8.03 5.82 13.75
CA ASN A 77 -8.84 6.83 14.45
C ASN A 77 -8.57 6.80 15.96
N PRO A 78 -7.48 7.41 16.43
CA PRO A 78 -7.15 7.46 17.86
C PRO A 78 -8.13 8.31 18.68
N LEU A 79 -9.01 9.08 18.03
CA LEU A 79 -10.04 9.92 18.66
C LEU A 79 -11.43 9.28 18.63
N HIS A 80 -11.53 7.99 18.26
CA HIS A 80 -12.81 7.31 18.14
C HIS A 80 -13.56 7.26 19.50
N PRO A 81 -14.90 7.44 19.55
CA PRO A 81 -15.64 7.43 20.81
C PRO A 81 -15.63 6.07 21.52
N ASN A 82 -15.55 4.97 20.76
CA ASN A 82 -15.26 3.65 21.30
C ASN A 82 -13.77 3.55 21.67
N LYS A 83 -13.48 3.33 22.96
CA LYS A 83 -12.13 3.24 23.53
C LYS A 83 -11.27 2.13 22.95
N GLU A 84 -11.85 0.99 22.59
CA GLU A 84 -11.12 -0.13 21.99
C GLU A 84 -10.64 0.25 20.59
N ILE A 85 -11.51 0.86 19.79
CA ILE A 85 -11.17 1.36 18.45
C ILE A 85 -10.15 2.49 18.53
N ALA A 86 -10.29 3.41 19.50
CA ALA A 86 -9.33 4.48 19.74
C ALA A 86 -7.96 3.97 20.20
N ALA A 87 -7.92 2.91 21.01
CA ALA A 87 -6.67 2.26 21.39
C ALA A 87 -6.00 1.58 20.19
N ALA A 88 -6.77 0.82 19.39
CA ALA A 88 -6.28 0.18 18.17
C ALA A 88 -5.82 1.18 17.09
N GLY A 89 -6.39 2.40 17.08
CA GLY A 89 -6.01 3.47 16.16
C GLY A 89 -4.74 4.24 16.54
N ARG A 90 -4.08 3.91 17.67
CA ARG A 90 -2.76 4.44 18.02
C ARG A 90 -1.71 3.53 17.36
N LEU A 91 -1.32 3.92 16.15
CA LEU A 91 -0.23 3.31 15.38
C LEU A 91 1.12 3.55 16.07
#